data_AF-H3SLS5-F1
#
_entry.id   AF-H3SLS5-F1
#
_cell.length_a   1.000
_cell.length_b   1.000
_cell.length_c   1.000
_cell.angle_alpha   90.00
_cell.angle_beta   90.00
_cell.angle_gamma   90.00
#
_symmetry.space_group_name_H-M   'P 1'
#
loop_
_entity.id
_entity.type
_entity.pdbx_description
1 polymer ?
#
loop_
_entity_poly.entity_id
_entity_poly.type
_entity_poly.pdbx_seq_one_letter_code
_entity_poly.pdbx_strand_id
1 'polypeptide(L)' 'MEDDEHLPFETSQFNLVLNKYEAYSPREVRQVIIDGGYILTQQSGGTDCHEINERFGVPLNSEFAYWWLVTV' A
#
# COMPACT_ATOMS: atom_id res chain seq x y z
N MET A 1 2.55 16.26 7.19
CA MET A 1 2.07 14.86 7.18
C MET A 1 0.60 14.97 7.41
N GLU A 2 -0.21 14.70 6.39
CA GLU A 2 -1.65 14.55 6.58
C GLU A 2 -1.84 13.34 7.50
N ASP A 3 -2.72 13.49 8.47
CA ASP A 3 -2.95 12.47 9.48
C ASP A 3 -3.87 11.42 8.87
N ASP A 4 -3.28 10.40 8.22
CA ASP A 4 -3.99 9.21 7.70
C ASP A 4 -4.77 8.46 8.80
N GLU A 5 -4.67 8.90 10.05
CA GLU A 5 -5.48 8.42 11.16
C GLU A 5 -6.92 8.90 11.14
N HIS A 6 -7.28 9.93 10.35
CA HIS A 6 -8.66 10.45 10.26
C HIS A 6 -9.06 10.78 8.82
N LEU A 7 -9.69 9.82 8.15
CA LEU A 7 -10.29 10.06 6.84
C LEU A 7 -11.57 10.90 6.99
N PRO A 8 -11.78 11.95 6.16
CA PRO A 8 -12.94 12.83 6.25
C PRO A 8 -14.18 12.22 5.58
N PHE A 9 -14.47 10.95 5.88
CA PHE A 9 -15.57 10.20 5.31
C PHE A 9 -16.38 9.49 6.40
N GLU A 10 -17.65 9.30 6.10
CA GLU A 10 -18.55 8.57 6.98
C GLU A 10 -18.21 7.07 7.02
N THR A 11 -18.69 6.40 8.06
CA THR A 11 -18.56 4.94 8.18
C THR A 11 -19.32 4.23 7.06
N SER A 12 -18.72 3.20 6.47
CA SER A 12 -19.35 2.33 5.45
C SER A 12 -19.88 3.10 4.22
N GLN A 13 -19.13 4.07 3.72
CA GLN A 13 -19.50 4.89 2.57
C GLN A 13 -19.10 4.27 1.22
N PHE A 14 -18.04 3.46 1.18
CA PHE A 14 -17.44 3.00 -0.08
C PHE A 14 -17.53 1.49 -0.28
N ASN A 15 -17.80 1.08 -1.51
CA ASN A 15 -17.69 -0.31 -1.97
C ASN A 15 -16.29 -0.67 -2.49
N LEU A 16 -15.49 0.33 -2.87
CA LEU A 16 -14.13 0.18 -3.36
C LEU A 16 -13.24 1.31 -2.80
N VAL A 17 -12.09 0.95 -2.25
CA VAL A 17 -11.03 1.89 -1.86
C VAL A 17 -9.79 1.61 -2.71
N LEU A 18 -9.27 2.65 -3.37
CA LEU A 18 -8.03 2.60 -4.13
C LEU A 18 -6.92 3.30 -3.35
N ASN A 19 -5.86 2.59 -3.01
CA ASN A 19 -4.66 3.18 -2.41
C ASN A 19 -3.49 3.03 -3.41
N LYS A 20 -2.89 4.15 -3.80
CA LYS A 20 -1.85 4.19 -4.81
C LYS A 20 -0.59 4.82 -4.22
N TYR A 21 0.44 4.00 -4.02
CA TYR A 21 1.79 4.40 -3.54
C TYR A 21 1.86 5.08 -2.16
N GLU A 22 0.75 5.17 -1.42
CA GLU A 22 0.73 5.81 -0.10
C GLU A 22 0.62 4.76 1.01
N ALA A 23 1.16 5.10 2.19
CA ALA A 23 0.76 4.42 3.41
C ALA A 23 -0.74 4.61 3.64
N TYR A 24 -1.35 3.74 4.44
CA TYR A 24 -2.73 3.92 4.86
C TYR A 24 -2.96 3.34 6.24
N SER A 25 -3.93 3.89 6.98
CA SER A 25 -4.40 3.32 8.23
C SER A 25 -5.39 2.18 7.95
N PRO A 26 -5.11 0.91 8.35
CA PRO A 26 -6.06 -0.17 8.19
C PRO A 26 -7.37 0.08 8.95
N ARG A 27 -7.31 0.81 10.06
CA ARG A 27 -8.49 1.20 10.86
C ARG A 27 -9.40 2.12 10.05
N GLU A 28 -8.84 3.18 9.47
CA GLU A 28 -9.63 4.15 8.70
C GLU A 28 -10.18 3.54 7.41
N VAL A 29 -9.38 2.74 6.70
CA VAL A 29 -9.87 1.98 5.53
C VAL A 29 -11.05 1.10 5.93
N ARG A 30 -10.95 0.39 7.06
CA ARG A 30 -12.05 -0.45 7.55
C ARG A 30 -13.28 0.37 7.95
N GLN A 31 -13.09 1.55 8.54
CA GLN A 31 -14.19 2.45 8.89
C GLN A 31 -14.97 2.86 7.63
N VAL A 32 -14.28 3.29 6.58
CA VAL A 32 -14.95 3.92 5.42
C VAL A 32 -15.50 2.90 4.41
N ILE A 33 -15.05 1.64 4.45
CA ILE A 33 -15.48 0.59 3.53
C ILE A 33 -16.66 -0.23 4.08
N ILE A 34 -17.61 -0.57 3.21
CA ILE A 34 -18.72 -1.47 3.58
C ILE A 34 -18.23 -2.89 3.86
N ASP A 35 -19.06 -3.67 4.55
CA ASP A 35 -18.89 -5.11 4.62
C ASP A 35 -18.93 -5.75 3.23
N GLY A 36 -17.90 -6.53 2.91
CA GLY A 36 -17.74 -7.15 1.59
C GLY A 36 -17.22 -6.22 0.49
N GLY A 37 -16.86 -4.97 0.83
CA GLY A 37 -16.18 -4.06 -0.10
C GLY A 37 -14.74 -4.49 -0.40
N TYR A 38 -14.17 -3.96 -1.48
CA TYR A 38 -12.82 -4.28 -1.93
C TYR A 38 -11.84 -3.14 -1.66
N ILE A 39 -10.63 -3.50 -1.27
CA ILE A 39 -9.47 -2.61 -1.35
C ILE A 39 -8.56 -3.06 -2.48
N LEU A 40 -8.10 -2.13 -3.30
CA LEU A 40 -7.04 -2.35 -4.27
C LEU A 40 -5.87 -1.43 -3.96
N THR A 41 -4.73 -2.04 -3.63
CA THR A 41 -3.48 -1.34 -3.37
C THR A 41 -2.53 -1.48 -4.56
N GLN A 42 -1.92 -0.37 -4.98
CA GLN A 42 -0.80 -0.37 -5.89
C GLN A 42 0.45 0.05 -5.12
N GLN A 43 1.48 -0.80 -5.13
CA GLN A 43 2.74 -0.61 -4.42
C GLN A 43 3.92 -0.97 -5.33
N SER A 44 5.07 -0.35 -5.09
CA SER A 44 6.33 -0.78 -5.73
C SER A 44 6.73 -2.16 -5.20
N GLY A 45 7.21 -3.02 -6.09
CA GLY A 45 7.80 -4.30 -5.70
C GLY A 45 9.16 -4.10 -5.02
N GLY A 46 9.63 -5.08 -4.26
CA GLY A 46 10.87 -4.88 -3.50
C GLY A 46 12.18 -4.91 -4.30
N THR A 47 12.10 -5.17 -5.61
CA THR A 47 13.22 -4.97 -6.55
C THR A 47 13.13 -3.63 -7.28
N ASP A 48 12.18 -2.76 -6.92
CA ASP A 48 12.07 -1.44 -7.52
C ASP A 48 13.38 -0.65 -7.31
N CYS A 49 13.84 0.02 -8.37
CA CYS A 49 15.09 0.76 -8.40
C CYS A 49 16.37 -0.04 -8.05
N HIS A 50 16.35 -1.38 -8.06
CA HIS A 50 17.52 -2.20 -7.67
C HIS A 50 18.81 -1.85 -8.44
N GLU A 51 18.75 -1.68 -9.76
CA GLU A 51 19.92 -1.34 -10.58
C GLU A 51 20.53 0.02 -10.22
N ILE A 52 19.70 0.98 -9.81
CA ILE A 52 20.17 2.29 -9.36
C ILE A 52 20.90 2.13 -8.03
N ASN A 53 20.31 1.40 -7.09
CA ASN A 53 20.89 1.13 -5.78
C ASN A 53 22.23 0.39 -5.90
N GLU A 54 22.32 -0.59 -6.78
CA GLU A 54 23.56 -1.32 -7.06
C GLU A 54 24.67 -0.38 -7.55
N ARG A 55 24.36 0.56 -8.46
CA ARG A 55 25.33 1.55 -8.95
C ARG A 55 25.83 2.50 -7.85
N PHE A 56 25.03 2.72 -6.80
CA PHE A 56 25.43 3.46 -5.60
C PHE A 56 26.12 2.59 -4.53
N GLY A 57 26.32 1.29 -4.78
CA GLY A 57 26.92 0.36 -3.82
C GLY A 57 25.98 -0.04 -2.67
N VAL A 58 24.67 0.16 -2.83
CA VAL A 58 23.64 -0.22 -1.86
C VAL A 58 23.13 -1.62 -2.20
N PRO A 59 23.35 -2.63 -1.34
CA PRO A 59 22.88 -3.99 -1.59
C PRO A 59 21.35 -4.07 -1.54
N LEU A 60 20.77 -5.05 -2.25
CA LEU A 60 19.34 -5.32 -2.19
C LEU A 60 18.90 -5.62 -0.75
N ASN A 61 17.81 -5.00 -0.30
CA ASN A 61 17.22 -5.36 0.98
C ASN A 61 16.53 -6.72 0.85
N SER A 62 17.12 -7.75 1.46
CA SER A 62 16.60 -9.13 1.43
C SER A 62 15.24 -9.28 2.11
N GLU A 63 14.88 -8.39 3.04
CA GLU A 63 13.57 -8.39 3.72
C GLU A 63 12.44 -8.20 2.72
N PHE A 64 12.67 -7.34 1.72
CA PHE A 64 11.66 -6.97 0.73
C PHE A 64 11.91 -7.58 -0.63
N ALA A 65 13.02 -8.30 -0.86
CA ALA A 65 13.38 -8.84 -2.17
C ALA A 65 12.27 -9.67 -2.86
N TYR A 66 11.35 -10.24 -2.07
CA TYR A 66 10.23 -11.06 -2.54
C TYR A 66 8.87 -10.36 -2.39
N TRP A 67 8.84 -9.04 -2.14
CA TRP A 67 7.63 -8.23 -2.17
C TRP A 67 7.18 -8.04 -3.61
N TRP A 68 6.51 -9.06 -4.13
CA TRP A 68 5.78 -9.03 -5.39
C TRP A 68 4.42 -9.69 -5.20
N LEU A 69 3.45 -9.24 -5.99
CA LEU A 69 2.14 -9.89 -6.04
C LEU A 69 2.29 -11.22 -6.79
N VAL A 70 2.01 -12.33 -6.11
CA VAL A 70 1.86 -13.65 -6.74
C VAL A 70 0.37 -13.95 -6.82
N THR A 71 -0.14 -14.12 -8.04
CA THR A 71 -1.47 -14.72 -8.26
C THR A 71 -1.36 -16.24 -8.09
N VAL A 72 -2.17 -16.78 -7.19
CA VAL A 72 -2.36 -18.23 -6.97
C VAL A 72 -3.37 -18.81 -7.95
#